data_AF-A0A176Y896-F1
#
_entry.id   AF-A0A176Y896-F1
#
_cell.length_a   1.000
_cell.length_b   1.000
_cell.length_c   1.000
_cell.angle_alpha   90.00
_cell.angle_beta   90.00
_cell.angle_gamma   90.00
#
_symmetry.space_group_name_H-M   'P 1'
#
loop_
_entity.id
_entity.type
_entity.pdbx_description
1 polymer ?
#
loop_
_entity_poly.entity_id
_entity_poly.type
_entity_poly.pdbx_seq_one_letter_code
_entity_poly.pdbx_strand_id
1 'polypeptide(L)'
;MHRYIARANVDHYIALLNDADLRADSRSTITKMLISEEDKLGHDLEQLEFAENRAAAGRNRVDHVRNLRDSFALGTLERQQADEVLVNVENLQAILEDSCQRLRRQINSRGL
;
A
#
# COMPACT_ATOMS: atom_id res chain seq x y z
N MET A 1 -9.29 -6.51 -10.56
CA MET A 1 -10.72 -6.35 -10.95
C MET A 1 -11.32 -5.05 -10.40
N HIS A 2 -11.52 -4.89 -9.08
CA HIS A 2 -12.33 -3.79 -8.52
C HIS A 2 -11.84 -2.35 -8.76
N ARG A 3 -10.53 -2.05 -8.74
CA ARG A 3 -10.01 -0.67 -8.98
C ARG A 3 -9.97 -0.27 -10.47
N TYR A 4 -9.79 -1.23 -11.38
CA TYR A 4 -9.92 -1.01 -12.83
C TYR A 4 -11.37 -0.68 -13.16
N ILE A 5 -12.28 -1.49 -12.58
CA ILE A 5 -13.71 -1.21 -12.61
C ILE A 5 -13.97 0.16 -11.97
N ALA A 6 -13.37 0.49 -10.82
CA ALA A 6 -13.59 1.78 -10.16
C ALA A 6 -13.14 2.96 -11.03
N ARG A 7 -11.96 2.90 -11.67
CA ARG A 7 -11.47 3.96 -12.55
C ARG A 7 -12.29 4.07 -13.84
N ALA A 8 -12.59 2.95 -14.48
CA ALA A 8 -13.48 2.92 -15.64
C ALA A 8 -14.90 3.41 -15.28
N ASN A 9 -15.37 3.11 -14.06
CA ASN A 9 -16.63 3.60 -13.53
C ASN A 9 -16.58 5.10 -13.25
N VAL A 10 -15.47 5.63 -12.70
CA VAL A 10 -15.25 7.07 -12.52
C VAL A 10 -15.33 7.77 -13.88
N ASP A 11 -14.56 7.31 -14.88
CA ASP A 11 -14.58 7.87 -16.23
C ASP A 11 -15.98 7.78 -16.86
N HIS A 12 -16.67 6.65 -16.67
CA HIS A 12 -18.03 6.43 -17.17
C HIS A 12 -19.06 7.34 -16.49
N TYR A 13 -19.02 7.50 -15.17
CA TYR A 13 -19.94 8.35 -14.43
C TYR A 13 -19.70 9.84 -14.72
N ILE A 14 -18.44 10.26 -14.91
CA ILE A 14 -18.11 11.60 -15.39
C ILE A 14 -18.70 11.84 -16.78
N ALA A 15 -18.55 10.88 -17.70
CA ALA A 15 -19.13 10.98 -19.04
C ALA A 15 -20.67 11.11 -18.99
N LEU A 16 -21.36 10.31 -18.16
CA LEU A 16 -22.80 10.38 -17.97
C LEU A 16 -23.25 11.71 -17.35
N LEU A 17 -22.50 12.26 -16.38
CA LEU A 17 -22.81 13.54 -15.75
C LEU A 17 -22.68 14.74 -16.70
N ASN A 18 -21.87 14.59 -17.75
CA ASN A 18 -21.68 15.58 -18.80
C ASN A 18 -22.71 15.50 -19.93
N ASP A 19 -23.62 14.50 -19.90
CA ASP A 19 -24.72 14.42 -20.85
C ASP A 19 -25.77 15.51 -20.58
N ALA A 20 -26.17 16.22 -21.63
CA ALA A 20 -27.08 17.36 -21.58
C ALA A 20 -28.52 16.95 -21.22
N ASP A 21 -28.91 15.71 -21.54
CA ASP A 21 -30.28 15.21 -21.35
C ASP A 21 -30.48 14.47 -20.01
N LEU A 22 -29.49 14.54 -19.10
CA LEU A 22 -29.53 13.82 -17.84
C LEU A 22 -30.55 14.44 -16.87
N ARG A 23 -31.59 13.66 -16.54
CA ARG A 23 -32.61 14.01 -15.53
C ARG A 23 -31.98 14.24 -14.15
N ALA A 24 -32.54 15.18 -13.40
CA ALA A 24 -32.02 15.58 -12.09
C ALA A 24 -31.89 14.42 -11.07
N ASP A 25 -32.87 13.51 -11.05
CA ASP A 25 -32.82 12.33 -10.16
C ASP A 25 -31.69 11.37 -10.55
N SER A 26 -31.51 11.11 -11.85
CA SER A 26 -30.41 10.30 -12.37
C SER A 26 -29.05 10.93 -12.08
N ARG A 27 -28.95 12.26 -12.16
CA ARG A 27 -27.75 13.03 -11.80
C ARG A 27 -27.36 12.79 -10.34
N SER A 28 -28.31 12.88 -9.41
CA SER A 28 -28.07 12.63 -7.98
C SER A 28 -27.55 11.21 -7.71
N THR A 29 -28.13 10.20 -8.35
CA THR A 29 -27.69 8.81 -8.19
C THR A 29 -26.28 8.59 -8.76
N ILE A 30 -25.99 9.12 -9.96
CA ILE A 30 -24.67 8.96 -10.60
C ILE A 30 -23.58 9.66 -9.78
N THR A 31 -23.84 10.84 -9.23
CA THR A 31 -22.89 11.52 -8.32
C THR A 31 -22.56 10.68 -7.09
N LYS A 32 -23.55 10.02 -6.47
CA LYS A 32 -23.29 9.13 -5.32
C LYS A 32 -22.45 7.92 -5.70
N MET A 33 -22.68 7.35 -6.88
CA MET A 33 -21.90 6.23 -7.38
C MET A 33 -20.45 6.64 -7.69
N LEU A 34 -20.25 7.84 -8.26
CA LEU A 34 -18.93 8.42 -8.49
C LEU A 34 -18.13 8.56 -7.18
N ILE A 35 -18.72 9.18 -6.17
CA ILE A 35 -18.08 9.36 -4.84
C ILE A 35 -17.66 8.00 -4.27
N SER A 36 -18.53 6.99 -4.33
CA SER A 36 -18.21 5.67 -3.80
C SER A 36 -17.04 4.99 -4.53
N GLU A 37 -16.88 5.20 -5.83
CA GLU A 37 -15.72 4.69 -6.56
C GLU A 37 -14.45 5.48 -6.24
N GLU A 38 -14.52 6.81 -6.12
CA GLU A 38 -13.40 7.65 -5.68
C GLU A 38 -12.92 7.28 -4.27
N ASP A 39 -13.83 7.04 -3.33
CA ASP A 39 -13.51 6.59 -1.97
C ASP A 39 -12.75 5.26 -1.96
N LYS A 40 -13.14 4.30 -2.82
CA LYS A 40 -12.43 3.01 -2.97
C LYS A 40 -11.01 3.23 -3.52
N LEU A 41 -10.85 4.12 -4.48
CA LEU A 41 -9.53 4.47 -5.04
C LEU A 41 -8.63 5.10 -3.96
N GLY A 42 -9.19 6.01 -3.16
CA GLY A 42 -8.51 6.68 -2.05
C GLY A 42 -8.03 5.68 -1.00
N HIS A 43 -8.91 4.79 -0.54
CA HIS A 43 -8.57 3.79 0.47
C HIS A 43 -7.43 2.85 0.04
N ASP A 44 -7.44 2.38 -1.21
CA ASP A 44 -6.36 1.54 -1.73
C ASP A 44 -5.00 2.28 -1.75
N LEU A 45 -4.98 3.61 -2.00
CA LEU A 45 -3.74 4.41 -1.98
C LEU A 45 -3.23 4.65 -0.55
N GLU A 46 -4.12 4.97 0.38
CA GLU A 46 -3.77 5.15 1.80
C GLU A 46 -3.16 3.87 2.38
N GLN A 47 -3.72 2.70 2.03
CA GLN A 47 -3.15 1.42 2.46
C GLN A 47 -1.75 1.17 1.87
N LEU A 48 -1.54 1.54 0.60
CA LEU A 48 -0.22 1.42 -0.04
C LEU A 48 0.79 2.34 0.65
N GLU A 49 0.45 3.62 0.85
CA GLU A 49 1.32 4.58 1.51
C GLU A 49 1.67 4.12 2.94
N PHE A 50 0.68 3.64 3.69
CA PHE A 50 0.91 3.10 5.03
C PHE A 50 1.89 1.92 5.00
N ALA A 51 1.69 0.97 4.08
CA ALA A 51 2.57 -0.19 3.95
C ALA A 51 4.00 0.22 3.56
N GLU A 52 4.15 1.15 2.61
CA GLU A 52 5.45 1.65 2.15
C GLU A 52 6.20 2.38 3.26
N ASN A 53 5.51 3.21 4.04
CA ASN A 53 6.07 3.88 5.21
C ASN A 53 6.55 2.87 6.27
N ARG A 54 5.78 1.79 6.49
CA ARG A 54 6.19 0.72 7.41
C ARG A 54 7.38 -0.09 6.90
N ALA A 55 7.41 -0.42 5.61
CA ALA A 55 8.57 -1.08 5.00
C ALA A 55 9.82 -0.20 5.09
N ALA A 56 9.70 1.12 4.87
CA ALA A 56 10.82 2.06 5.02
C ALA A 56 11.34 2.13 6.46
N ALA A 57 10.45 2.25 7.45
CA ALA A 57 10.82 2.22 8.86
C ALA A 57 11.48 0.88 9.25
N GLY A 58 11.00 -0.23 8.70
CA GLY A 58 11.58 -1.55 8.92
C GLY A 58 12.99 -1.70 8.33
N ARG A 59 13.26 -1.17 7.12
CA ARG A 59 14.63 -1.12 6.55
C ARG A 59 15.60 -0.39 7.48
N ASN A 60 15.21 0.78 7.99
CA ASN A 60 16.02 1.53 8.95
C ASN A 60 16.30 0.72 10.23
N ARG A 61 15.33 -0.07 10.69
CA ARG A 61 15.51 -0.94 11.86
C ARG A 61 16.45 -2.10 11.59
N VAL A 62 16.36 -2.74 10.42
CA VAL A 62 17.32 -3.78 9.99
C VAL A 62 18.73 -3.22 10.00
N ASP A 63 18.93 -2.06 9.37
CA ASP A 63 20.25 -1.43 9.28
C ASP A 63 20.78 -1.04 10.67
N HIS A 64 19.93 -0.54 11.56
CA HIS A 64 20.30 -0.24 12.94
C HIS A 64 20.76 -1.50 13.70
N VAL A 65 20.00 -2.60 13.65
CA VAL A 65 20.35 -3.85 14.34
C VAL A 65 21.61 -4.47 13.73
N ARG A 66 21.78 -4.39 12.41
CA ARG A 66 23.00 -4.86 11.73
C ARG A 66 24.23 -4.09 12.20
N ASN A 67 24.14 -2.77 12.28
CA ASN A 67 25.22 -1.92 12.80
C ASN A 67 25.51 -2.22 14.28
N LEU A 68 24.47 -2.46 15.10
CA LEU A 68 24.64 -2.84 16.49
C LEU A 68 25.36 -4.19 16.62
N ARG A 69 24.92 -5.22 15.88
CA ARG A 69 25.61 -6.52 15.79
C ARG A 69 27.09 -6.34 15.45
N ASP A 70 27.39 -5.50 14.47
CA ASP A 70 28.77 -5.28 14.02
C ASP A 70 29.65 -4.50 15.00
N SER A 71 29.05 -3.82 15.97
CA SER A 71 29.78 -3.20 17.07
C SER A 71 30.28 -4.20 18.12
N PHE A 72 29.68 -5.41 18.19
CA PHE A 72 30.11 -6.47 19.10
C PHE A 72 31.21 -7.34 18.51
N ALA A 73 32.18 -7.72 19.33
CA ALA A 73 33.27 -8.61 18.93
C ALA A 73 32.73 -10.01 18.55
N LEU A 74 33.46 -10.70 17.66
CA LEU A 74 33.10 -12.05 17.25
C LEU A 74 33.14 -13.01 18.45
N GLY A 75 32.14 -13.89 18.54
CA GLY A 75 32.06 -14.93 19.57
C GLY A 75 31.52 -14.47 20.93
N THR A 76 31.15 -13.20 21.10
CA THR A 76 30.51 -12.76 22.34
C THR A 76 29.03 -13.10 22.37
N LEU A 77 28.47 -13.21 23.58
CA LEU A 77 27.06 -13.50 23.78
C LEU A 77 26.18 -12.36 23.23
N GLU A 78 26.62 -11.11 23.39
CA GLU A 78 25.92 -9.93 22.87
C GLU A 78 25.81 -9.97 21.35
N ARG A 79 26.86 -10.43 20.66
CA ARG A 79 26.82 -10.61 19.21
C ARG A 79 25.83 -11.70 18.81
N GLN A 80 25.83 -12.84 19.51
CA GLN A 80 24.88 -13.93 19.25
C GLN A 80 23.42 -13.47 19.45
N GLN A 81 23.15 -12.72 20.52
CA GLN A 81 21.82 -12.14 20.75
C GLN A 81 21.44 -11.14 19.68
N ALA A 82 22.38 -10.29 19.24
CA ALA A 82 22.15 -9.35 18.14
C ALA A 82 21.88 -10.06 16.81
N ASP A 83 22.53 -11.20 16.54
CA ASP A 83 22.26 -12.05 15.37
C ASP A 83 20.83 -12.61 15.39
N GLU A 84 20.36 -13.12 16.53
CA GLU A 84 18.98 -13.61 16.67
C GLU A 84 17.95 -12.50 16.44
N VAL A 85 18.19 -11.32 17.01
CA VAL A 85 17.32 -10.15 16.78
C VAL A 85 17.36 -9.72 15.32
N LEU A 86 18.54 -9.73 14.68
CA LEU A 86 18.68 -9.36 13.27
C LEU A 86 17.85 -10.29 12.38
N VAL A 87 17.95 -11.61 12.57
CA VAL A 87 17.15 -12.60 11.82
C VAL A 87 15.65 -12.32 11.98
N ASN A 88 15.19 -12.05 13.20
CA ASN A 88 13.78 -11.75 13.45
C ASN A 88 13.31 -10.46 12.74
N VAL A 89 14.12 -9.41 12.78
CA VAL A 89 13.80 -8.14 12.13
C VAL A 89 13.87 -8.26 10.61
N GLU A 90 14.81 -9.02 10.06
CA GLU A 90 14.91 -9.30 8.62
C GLU A 90 13.71 -10.12 8.12
N ASN A 91 13.25 -11.12 8.88
CA ASN A 91 12.03 -11.86 8.58
C ASN A 91 10.79 -10.95 8.56
N LEU A 92 10.65 -10.08 9.56
CA LEU A 92 9.57 -9.10 9.60
C LEU A 92 9.65 -8.14 8.40
N GLN A 93 10.86 -7.70 8.04
CA GLN A 93 11.05 -6.82 6.88
C GLN A 93 10.62 -7.50 5.59
N ALA A 94 10.96 -8.78 5.39
CA ALA A 94 10.54 -9.53 4.21
C ALA A 94 9.00 -9.58 4.07
N ILE A 95 8.27 -9.76 5.18
CA ILE A 95 6.80 -9.74 5.20
C ILE A 95 6.25 -8.36 4.80
N LEU A 96 6.84 -7.28 5.32
CA LEU A 96 6.43 -5.91 4.99
C LEU A 96 6.68 -5.58 3.51
N GLU A 97 7.83 -5.96 2.97
CA GLU A 97 8.17 -5.78 1.55
C GLU A 97 7.23 -6.59 0.65
N ASP A 98 6.95 -7.85 0.99
CA ASP A 98 6.02 -8.68 0.22
C ASP A 98 4.58 -8.13 0.28
N SER A 99 4.16 -7.59 1.42
CA SER A 99 2.88 -6.87 1.53
C SER A 99 2.84 -5.64 0.61
N CYS A 100 3.88 -4.80 0.62
CA CYS A 100 3.98 -3.65 -0.29
C CYS A 100 3.94 -4.08 -1.74
N GLN A 101 4.69 -5.12 -2.11
CA GLN A 101 4.71 -5.63 -3.48
C GLN A 101 3.35 -6.22 -3.91
N ARG A 102 2.64 -6.90 -3.00
CA ARG A 102 1.27 -7.37 -3.27
C ARG A 102 0.31 -6.22 -3.47
N LEU A 103 0.36 -5.18 -2.63
CA LEU A 103 -0.47 -3.98 -2.78
C LEU A 103 -0.16 -3.25 -4.10
N ARG A 104 1.13 -3.06 -4.43
CA ARG A 104 1.56 -2.49 -5.73
C ARG A 104 1.07 -3.33 -6.90
N ARG A 105 1.27 -4.65 -6.87
CA ARG A 105 0.76 -5.56 -7.92
C ARG A 105 -0.76 -5.50 -8.02
N GLN A 106 -1.45 -5.46 -6.90
CA GLN A 106 -2.89 -5.32 -6.83
C GLN A 106 -3.34 -4.01 -7.46
N ILE A 107 -2.68 -2.89 -7.19
CA ILE A 107 -2.99 -1.58 -7.77
C ILE A 107 -2.62 -1.54 -9.26
N ASN A 108 -1.45 -2.02 -9.65
CA ASN A 108 -0.95 -2.00 -11.04
C ASN A 108 -1.70 -2.96 -11.96
N SER A 109 -2.01 -4.19 -11.52
CA SER A 109 -2.86 -5.14 -12.27
C SER A 109 -4.29 -4.63 -12.47
N ARG A 110 -4.64 -3.53 -11.81
CA ARG A 110 -5.90 -2.81 -11.98
C ARG A 110 -5.75 -1.57 -12.87
N GLY A 111 -4.63 -1.41 -13.58
CA GLY A 111 -4.43 -0.41 -14.64
C GLY A 111 -3.73 0.87 -14.17
N LEU A 112 -2.42 0.76 -13.91
CA LEU A 112 -1.47 1.87 -14.10
C LEU A 112 -0.80 1.73 -15.46
#